data_AF-A4Y2F1-F1
#
_entry.id   AF-A4Y2F1-F1
#
_cell.length_a   1.000
_cell.length_b   1.000
_cell.length_c   1.000
_cell.angle_alpha   90.00
_cell.angle_beta   90.00
_cell.angle_gamma   90.00
#
_symmetry.space_group_name_H-M   'P 1'
#
loop_
_entity.id
_entity.type
_entity.pdbx_description
1 polymer ?
#
loop_
_entity_poly.entity_id
_entity_poly.type
_entity_poly.pdbx_seq_one_letter_code
_entity_poly.pdbx_strand_id
1 'polypeptide(L)' 'MNRKKKINQTLKNKAKKANAKLQTCNKPKYIAKADREALVPAVLPESEPSDAAA' A
#
# COMPACT_ATOMS: atom_id res chain seq x y z
N MET A 1 37.51 6.08 -3.53
CA MET A 1 36.64 6.48 -2.39
C MET A 1 36.98 5.61 -1.19
N ASN A 2 37.29 6.20 -0.03
CA ASN A 2 37.63 5.50 1.21
C ASN A 2 36.79 4.23 1.44
N ARG A 3 37.45 3.09 1.71
CA ARG A 3 36.82 1.76 1.92
C ARG A 3 35.64 1.83 2.90
N LYS A 4 35.80 2.59 3.98
CA LYS A 4 34.77 2.89 4.99
C LYS A 4 33.48 3.47 4.37
N LYS A 5 33.61 4.42 3.43
CA LYS A 5 32.45 5.05 2.75
C LYS A 5 31.73 4.05 1.83
N LYS A 6 32.47 3.17 1.14
CA LYS A 6 31.88 2.14 0.27
C LYS A 6 31.07 1.10 1.06
N ILE A 7 31.62 0.63 2.20
CA ILE A 7 30.92 -0.29 3.09
C ILE A 7 29.63 0.34 3.61
N ASN A 8 29.72 1.57 4.13
CA ASN A 8 28.55 2.28 4.67
C ASN A 8 27.46 2.53 3.62
N GLN A 9 27.83 2.89 2.38
CA GLN A 9 26.85 3.01 1.30
C GLN A 9 26.16 1.68 1.01
N THR A 10 26.92 0.58 0.94
CA THR A 10 26.38 -0.76 0.64
C THR A 10 25.40 -1.20 1.73
N LEU A 11 25.74 -1.01 3.00
CA LEU A 11 24.88 -1.35 4.14
C LEU A 11 23.58 -0.52 4.14
N LYS A 12 23.67 0.80 3.92
CA LYS A 12 22.51 1.68 3.83
C LYS A 12 21.57 1.28 2.68
N ASN A 13 22.12 0.92 1.52
CA ASN A 13 21.33 0.51 0.36
C ASN A 13 20.60 -0.81 0.62
N LYS A 14 21.25 -1.78 1.29
CA LYS A 14 20.61 -3.04 1.69
C LYS A 14 19.49 -2.80 2.70
N ALA A 15 19.73 -1.98 3.72
CA ALA A 15 18.71 -1.63 4.72
C ALA A 15 17.49 -0.94 4.09
N LYS A 16 17.70 0.03 3.19
CA LYS A 16 16.61 0.68 2.46
C LYS A 16 15.77 -0.31 1.63
N LYS A 17 16.42 -1.27 0.96
CA LYS A 17 15.73 -2.32 0.19
C LYS A 17 14.92 -3.26 1.08
N ALA A 18 15.43 -3.63 2.25
CA ALA A 18 14.70 -4.44 3.22
C ALA A 18 13.49 -3.68 3.79
N ASN A 19 13.70 -2.43 4.20
CA ASN A 19 12.63 -1.59 4.74
C ASN A 19 11.53 -1.36 3.70
N ALA A 20 11.87 -1.05 2.45
CA ALA A 20 10.88 -0.85 1.39
C ALA A 20 9.96 -2.07 1.15
N LYS A 21 10.43 -3.29 1.44
CA LYS A 21 9.61 -4.52 1.36
C LYS A 21 8.66 -4.67 2.55
N LEU A 22 9.07 -4.19 3.72
CA LEU A 22 8.27 -4.21 4.95
C LEU A 22 7.30 -3.03 5.04
N GLN A 23 7.55 -1.94 4.30
CA GLN A 23 6.66 -0.78 4.25
C GLN A 23 5.39 -1.14 3.48
N THR A 24 4.32 -1.47 4.21
CA THR A 24 2.95 -1.39 3.70
C THR A 24 2.51 0.06 3.77
N CYS A 25 2.33 0.73 2.64
CA CYS A 25 1.80 2.09 2.64
C CYS A 25 0.38 2.07 3.21
N ASN A 26 0.19 2.62 4.42
CA ASN A 26 -1.15 2.74 5.05
C ASN A 26 -2.12 3.66 4.28
N LYS A 27 -1.62 4.43 3.31
CA LYS A 27 -2.43 5.32 2.49
C LYS A 27 -2.90 4.55 1.25
N PRO A 28 -4.22 4.50 0.98
CA PRO A 28 -4.70 3.95 -0.28
C PRO A 28 -4.10 4.76 -1.43
N LYS A 29 -3.65 4.08 -2.48
CA LYS A 29 -3.12 4.73 -3.68
C LYS A 29 -4.20 5.67 -4.23
N TYR A 30 -3.85 6.90 -4.55
CA TYR A 30 -4.79 7.82 -5.20
C TYR A 30 -5.13 7.23 -6.58
N ILE A 31 -6.42 7.01 -6.80
CA ILE A 31 -6.99 6.46 -8.03
C ILE A 31 -7.97 7.52 -8.54
N ALA A 32 -7.91 7.84 -9.84
CA ALA A 32 -8.81 8.80 -10.45
C ALA A 32 -10.27 8.32 -10.34
N LYS A 33 -11.25 9.24 -10.35
CA LYS A 33 -12.66 8.89 -10.17
C LYS A 33 -13.15 7.82 -11.15
N ALA A 34 -12.80 7.95 -12.42
CA ALA A 34 -13.14 6.99 -13.48
C ALA A 34 -12.61 5.56 -13.20
N ASP A 35 -11.37 5.46 -12.70
CA ASP A 35 -10.74 4.17 -12.39
C ASP A 35 -11.34 3.53 -11.13
N ARG A 36 -11.91 4.34 -10.22
CA ARG A 36 -12.61 3.86 -9.02
C ARG A 36 -13.95 3.24 -9.40
N GLU A 37 -14.71 3.91 -10.27
CA GLU A 37 -16.00 3.43 -10.79
C GLU A 37 -15.84 2.14 -11.60
N ALA A 38 -14.72 1.96 -12.30
CA ALA A 38 -14.41 0.72 -13.01
C ALA A 38 -14.02 -0.46 -12.08
N LEU A 39 -13.55 -0.19 -10.85
CA LEU A 39 -13.10 -1.22 -9.89
C LEU A 39 -14.16 -1.59 -8.83
N VAL A 40 -15.14 -0.72 -8.60
CA VAL A 40 -16.28 -0.94 -7.69
C VAL A 40 -17.25 -2.08 -8.11
N PRO A 41 -17.49 -2.43 -9.39
CA PRO A 41 -18.51 -3.43 -9.74
C PRO A 41 -18.16 -4.88 -9.37
N ALA A 42 -17.01 -5.15 -8.74
CA ALA A 42 -16.60 -6.51 -8.35
C ALA A 42 -16.58 -6.78 -6.84
N VAL A 43 -16.83 -5.78 -5.98
CA VAL A 43 -16.85 -5.96 -4.51
C VAL A 43 -18.13 -5.36 -3.92
N LEU A 44 -19.26 -5.98 -4.26
CA LEU A 44 -20.50 -5.89 -3.49
C LEU A 44 -20.48 -7.03 -2.45
N PRO A 45 -20.19 -6.78 -1.16
CA PRO A 45 -20.77 -7.58 -0.11
C PRO A 45 -22.23 -7.11 0.04
N GLU A 46 -23.13 -7.96 -0.42
CA GLU A 46 -24.52 -8.05 0.01
C GLU A 46 -24.58 -7.89 1.54
N SER A 47 -25.01 -6.73 2.02
CA SER A 47 -25.56 -6.59 3.36
C SER A 47 -26.69 -5.58 3.31
N GLU A 48 -27.82 -6.05 2.80
CA GLU A 48 -29.14 -5.47 3.01
C GLU A 48 -29.38 -5.31 4.53
N PRO A 49 -29.64 -4.11 5.07
CA PRO A 49 -30.23 -4.00 6.39
C PRO A 49 -31.71 -4.37 6.27
N SER A 50 -32.01 -5.65 6.51
CA SER A 50 -33.37 -6.15 6.68
C SER A 50 -34.03 -5.50 7.90
N ASP A 51 -35.12 -4.78 7.62
CA ASP A 51 -36.37 -4.67 8.39
C ASP A 51 -36.34 -4.16 9.85
N ALA A 52 -36.97 -2.99 9.99
CA ALA A 52 -38.02 -2.65 10.95
C ALA A 52 -38.33 -3.66 12.08
N ALA A 53 -38.11 -3.25 13.34
CA ALA A 53 -38.88 -3.76 14.48
C ALA A 53 -38.84 -2.80 15.68
N ALA A 54 -40.06 -2.38 16.08
CA ALA A 54 -40.53 -1.88 17.39
C ALA A 54 -40.03 -0.53 17.92
#